data_AF-G5BCY7-F1
#
_entry.id   AF-G5BCY7-F1
#
_cell.length_a   1.000
_cell.length_b   1.000
_cell.length_c   1.000
_cell.angle_alpha   90.00
_cell.angle_beta   90.00
_cell.angle_gamma   90.00
#
_symmetry.space_group_name_H-M   'P 1'
#
loop_
_entity.id
_entity.type
_entity.pdbx_description
1 polymer ?
#
loop_
_entity_poly.entity_id
_entity_poly.type
_entity_poly.pdbx_seq_one_letter_code
_entity_poly.pdbx_strand_id
1 'polypeptide(L)'
;MTANESESQRNDINKGHPKTRAFVTHGGANGVYEAIYHGIPMVGIPLFGEQHEIIAYMKAKGAAVKVEFVTLSSTELLNALETVLNNLLAFVTHGGANSVHEGIYNGIPMVGIPLFGEQHEIIAYMKAKGAAVKVEFVTLSSTELLNALETVLNNLFYKENAMWLSTIHHDQPMKPLDQTVFWIEFVMHHKGAKHLRPLVQNLTWYQYHSLDMFGFLLACGAIITFLAIKSFLFCSQKFVKMGKKQK
;
A
#
# COMPACT_ATOMS: atom_id res chain seq x y z
N MET A 1 -33.68 -25.40 -13.63
CA MET A 1 -33.19 -24.24 -12.85
C MET A 1 -34.36 -23.74 -12.05
N THR A 2 -34.34 -24.01 -10.76
CA THR A 2 -35.44 -23.82 -9.83
C THR A 2 -35.51 -22.37 -9.36
N ALA A 3 -36.70 -21.92 -8.97
CA ALA A 3 -37.01 -20.55 -8.56
C ALA A 3 -36.08 -19.95 -7.48
N ASN A 4 -35.31 -20.77 -6.76
CA ASN A 4 -34.36 -20.34 -5.73
C ASN A 4 -33.09 -19.66 -6.26
N GLU A 5 -32.68 -19.86 -7.52
CA GLU A 5 -31.52 -19.16 -8.09
C GLU A 5 -31.86 -17.69 -8.43
N SER A 6 -33.14 -17.40 -8.69
CA SER A 6 -33.60 -16.04 -9.00
C SER A 6 -33.72 -15.13 -7.76
N GLU A 7 -33.85 -15.71 -6.58
CA GLU A 7 -33.90 -14.98 -5.31
C GLU A 7 -32.49 -14.69 -4.76
N SER A 8 -31.54 -15.60 -4.99
CA SER A 8 -30.11 -15.40 -4.71
C SER A 8 -29.52 -14.23 -5.53
N GLN A 9 -29.90 -14.11 -6.81
CA GLN A 9 -29.45 -13.00 -7.65
C GLN A 9 -30.15 -11.66 -7.35
N ARG A 10 -31.33 -11.66 -6.71
CA ARG A 10 -32.05 -10.42 -6.35
C ARG A 10 -31.45 -9.73 -5.12
N ASN A 11 -30.77 -10.48 -4.26
CA ASN A 11 -30.11 -9.97 -3.06
C ASN A 11 -28.62 -9.63 -3.27
N ASP A 12 -28.13 -9.67 -4.51
CA ASP A 12 -26.70 -9.63 -4.82
C ASP A 12 -26.17 -8.27 -5.33
N ILE A 13 -27.02 -7.22 -5.35
CA ILE A 13 -26.64 -5.88 -5.86
C ILE A 13 -25.65 -5.13 -4.97
N ASN A 14 -25.38 -5.63 -3.76
CA ASN A 14 -24.71 -4.86 -2.72
C ASN A 14 -23.43 -5.52 -2.17
N LYS A 15 -23.08 -6.74 -2.64
CA LYS A 15 -21.71 -7.27 -2.47
C LYS A 15 -20.75 -6.27 -3.10
N GLY A 16 -20.07 -5.49 -2.26
CA GLY A 16 -19.22 -4.39 -2.69
C GLY A 16 -18.25 -4.86 -3.77
N HIS A 17 -18.50 -4.50 -5.03
CA HIS A 17 -17.58 -4.79 -6.11
C HIS A 17 -16.24 -4.13 -5.76
N PRO A 18 -15.07 -4.75 -6.00
CA PRO A 18 -13.75 -4.21 -5.63
C PRO A 18 -13.38 -2.86 -6.28
N LYS A 19 -14.30 -2.26 -7.06
CA LYS A 19 -14.15 -0.94 -7.68
C LYS A 19 -15.17 0.08 -7.16
N THR A 20 -16.03 -0.28 -6.21
CA THR A 20 -17.00 0.65 -5.62
C THR A 20 -16.27 1.62 -4.71
N ARG A 21 -16.36 2.92 -5.03
CA ARG A 21 -15.62 4.00 -4.33
C ARG A 21 -16.51 4.94 -3.52
N ALA A 22 -17.81 4.92 -3.76
CA ALA A 22 -18.79 5.69 -3.03
C ALA A 22 -20.12 4.94 -3.04
N PHE A 23 -20.90 5.08 -1.97
CA PHE A 23 -22.24 4.52 -1.87
C PHE A 23 -23.27 5.64 -1.71
N VAL A 24 -24.27 5.71 -2.59
CA VAL A 24 -25.37 6.69 -2.45
C VAL A 24 -26.54 5.99 -1.76
N THR A 25 -27.00 6.53 -0.64
CA THR A 25 -28.02 5.89 0.20
C THR A 25 -28.97 6.90 0.81
N HIS A 26 -30.22 6.48 1.04
CA HIS A 26 -31.14 7.27 1.84
C HIS A 26 -30.93 7.12 3.35
N GLY A 27 -29.99 6.26 3.80
CA GLY A 27 -29.76 6.01 5.23
C GLY A 27 -30.50 4.81 5.80
N GLY A 28 -30.93 3.87 4.97
CA GLY A 28 -31.46 2.58 5.43
C GLY A 28 -30.38 1.77 6.15
N ALA A 29 -30.72 1.19 7.30
CA ALA A 29 -29.76 0.54 8.21
C ALA A 29 -28.88 -0.52 7.51
N ASN A 30 -29.48 -1.44 6.74
CA ASN A 30 -28.71 -2.52 6.08
C ASN A 30 -27.67 -1.99 5.10
N GLY A 31 -28.04 -1.02 4.24
CA GLY A 31 -27.10 -0.42 3.30
C GLY A 31 -25.98 0.35 3.98
N VAL A 32 -26.29 1.03 5.10
CA VAL A 32 -25.27 1.72 5.91
C VAL A 32 -24.32 0.72 6.56
N TYR A 33 -24.82 -0.37 7.15
CA TYR A 33 -23.99 -1.42 7.74
C TYR A 33 -23.05 -2.07 6.72
N GLU A 34 -23.55 -2.34 5.52
CA GLU A 34 -22.76 -2.95 4.44
C GLU A 34 -21.67 -2.03 3.91
N ALA A 35 -21.99 -0.73 3.73
CA ALA A 35 -21.00 0.26 3.36
C ALA A 35 -19.90 0.41 4.44
N ILE A 36 -20.26 0.35 5.73
CA ILE A 36 -19.30 0.33 6.83
C ILE A 36 -18.42 -0.92 6.76
N TYR A 37 -19.01 -2.10 6.58
CA TYR A 37 -18.28 -3.38 6.51
C TYR A 37 -17.20 -3.37 5.42
N HIS A 38 -17.48 -2.73 4.29
CA HIS A 38 -16.55 -2.62 3.16
C HIS A 38 -15.70 -1.34 3.16
N GLY A 39 -15.85 -0.46 4.17
CA GLY A 39 -15.11 0.81 4.24
C GLY A 39 -15.43 1.79 3.11
N ILE A 40 -16.64 1.71 2.54
CA ILE A 40 -17.08 2.55 1.42
C ILE A 40 -17.73 3.83 2.00
N PRO A 41 -17.18 5.03 1.74
CA PRO A 41 -17.79 6.26 2.21
C PRO A 41 -19.07 6.55 1.42
N MET A 42 -20.00 7.31 2.00
CA MET A 42 -21.36 7.41 1.45
C MET A 42 -21.90 8.84 1.27
N VAL A 43 -22.72 9.04 0.24
CA VAL A 43 -23.59 10.21 0.11
C VAL A 43 -24.96 9.84 0.66
N GLY A 44 -25.32 10.44 1.81
CA GLY A 44 -26.57 10.21 2.50
C GLY A 44 -27.65 11.22 2.10
N ILE A 45 -28.74 10.75 1.51
CA ILE A 45 -29.89 11.56 1.08
C ILE A 45 -31.13 11.13 1.88
N PRO A 46 -31.25 11.51 3.16
CA PRO A 46 -32.36 11.07 4.00
C PRO A 46 -33.68 11.58 3.44
N LEU A 47 -34.66 10.68 3.38
CA LEU A 47 -35.98 10.97 2.82
C LEU A 47 -37.00 11.23 3.93
N PHE A 48 -36.98 10.42 4.99
CA PHE A 48 -37.89 10.56 6.14
C PHE A 48 -37.45 9.73 7.36
N GLY A 49 -37.99 10.07 8.53
CA GLY A 49 -37.86 9.27 9.76
C GLY A 49 -36.42 9.19 10.31
N GLU A 50 -36.07 8.01 10.83
CA GLU A 50 -34.79 7.70 11.49
C GLU A 50 -33.55 7.86 10.60
N GLN A 51 -33.73 7.92 9.28
CA GLN A 51 -32.66 8.11 8.29
C GLN A 51 -31.89 9.42 8.51
N HIS A 52 -32.57 10.48 8.95
CA HIS A 52 -31.92 11.77 9.22
C HIS A 52 -30.88 11.65 10.34
N GLU A 53 -31.19 10.90 11.38
CA GLU A 53 -30.31 10.66 12.52
C GLU A 53 -29.15 9.74 12.13
N ILE A 54 -29.44 8.66 11.39
CA ILE A 54 -28.41 7.72 10.90
C ILE A 54 -27.39 8.45 10.03
N ILE A 55 -27.84 9.22 9.03
CA ILE A 55 -26.92 9.95 8.15
C ILE A 55 -26.19 11.07 8.91
N ALA A 56 -26.84 11.75 9.85
CA ALA A 56 -26.18 12.75 10.69
C ALA A 56 -25.07 12.11 11.54
N TYR A 57 -25.32 10.92 12.10
CA TYR A 57 -24.33 10.14 12.83
C TYR A 57 -23.16 9.74 11.94
N MET A 58 -23.42 9.20 10.74
CA MET A 58 -22.37 8.82 9.79
C MET A 58 -21.55 10.03 9.31
N LYS A 59 -22.19 11.18 9.11
CA LYS A 59 -21.51 12.44 8.82
C LYS A 59 -20.60 12.88 9.97
N ALA A 60 -21.08 12.80 11.22
CA ALA A 60 -20.28 13.13 12.39
C ALA A 60 -19.07 12.19 12.57
N LYS A 61 -19.15 10.96 12.06
CA LYS A 61 -18.03 10.00 12.02
C LYS A 61 -17.13 10.14 10.78
N GLY A 62 -17.37 11.12 9.91
CA GLY A 62 -16.59 11.33 8.69
C GLY A 62 -16.82 10.29 7.60
N ALA A 63 -17.78 9.40 7.77
CA ALA A 63 -18.08 8.31 6.83
C ALA A 63 -19.13 8.68 5.78
N ALA A 64 -19.81 9.83 5.95
CA ALA A 64 -20.84 10.28 5.03
C ALA A 64 -20.86 11.79 4.76
N VAL A 65 -21.32 12.17 3.56
CA VAL A 65 -21.78 13.52 3.24
C VAL A 65 -23.29 13.51 3.18
N LYS A 66 -23.95 14.35 4.00
CA LYS A 66 -25.40 14.49 4.00
C LYS A 66 -25.83 15.52 2.96
N VAL A 67 -26.80 15.18 2.11
CA VAL A 67 -27.47 16.09 1.18
C VAL A 67 -28.97 16.01 1.43
N GLU A 68 -29.64 17.17 1.55
CA GLU A 68 -31.08 17.20 1.79
C GLU A 68 -31.84 16.96 0.48
N PHE A 69 -32.78 16.01 0.49
CA PHE A 69 -33.55 15.66 -0.71
C PHE A 69 -34.36 16.84 -1.25
N VAL A 70 -34.90 17.68 -0.35
CA VAL A 70 -35.78 18.81 -0.70
C VAL A 70 -35.03 19.91 -1.45
N THR A 71 -33.73 20.09 -1.19
CA THR A 71 -32.91 21.12 -1.84
C THR A 71 -32.03 20.55 -2.95
N LEU A 72 -32.05 19.23 -3.15
CA LEU A 72 -31.11 18.50 -3.98
C LEU A 72 -31.07 19.04 -5.42
N SER A 73 -29.91 19.57 -5.78
CA SER A 73 -29.57 19.94 -7.17
C SER A 73 -28.52 18.99 -7.75
N SER A 74 -28.41 18.94 -9.08
CA SER A 74 -27.35 18.17 -9.75
C SER A 74 -25.95 18.63 -9.32
N THR A 75 -25.76 19.93 -9.08
CA THR A 75 -24.50 20.50 -8.58
C THR A 75 -24.19 20.07 -7.15
N GLU A 76 -25.19 20.05 -6.26
CA GLU A 76 -24.99 19.58 -4.89
C GLU A 76 -24.67 18.09 -4.83
N LEU A 77 -25.36 17.29 -5.65
CA LEU A 77 -25.09 15.86 -5.74
C LEU A 77 -23.68 15.59 -6.28
N LEU A 78 -23.25 16.33 -7.31
CA LEU A 78 -21.90 16.23 -7.85
C LEU A 78 -20.85 16.63 -6.81
N ASN A 79 -21.03 17.75 -6.12
CA ASN A 79 -20.10 18.18 -5.06
C ASN A 79 -20.03 17.17 -3.91
N ALA A 80 -21.17 16.57 -3.52
CA ALA A 80 -21.21 15.55 -2.49
C ALA A 80 -20.51 14.25 -2.93
N LEU A 81 -20.73 13.83 -4.18
CA LEU A 81 -20.03 12.70 -4.77
C LEU A 81 -18.53 12.96 -4.88
N GLU A 82 -18.11 14.14 -5.35
CA GLU A 82 -16.70 14.53 -5.38
C GLU A 82 -16.11 14.52 -3.98
N THR A 83 -16.81 15.04 -2.98
CA THR A 83 -16.34 15.02 -1.59
C THR A 83 -16.12 13.57 -1.12
N VAL A 84 -17.10 12.70 -1.31
CA VAL A 84 -17.03 11.28 -0.89
C VAL A 84 -15.97 10.51 -1.67
N LEU A 85 -15.85 10.75 -2.97
CA LEU A 85 -14.89 10.08 -3.85
C LEU A 85 -13.45 10.57 -3.63
N ASN A 86 -13.28 11.83 -3.19
CA ASN A 86 -11.98 12.42 -2.88
C ASN A 86 -11.55 12.17 -1.42
N ASN A 87 -12.39 11.51 -0.60
CA ASN A 87 -12.14 11.23 0.83
C ASN A 87 -11.22 10.02 1.08
N LEU A 88 -10.11 9.89 0.33
CA LEU A 88 -8.89 9.39 0.98
C LEU A 88 -8.13 10.60 1.49
N LEU A 89 -8.37 10.94 2.74
CA LEU A 89 -7.91 12.18 3.34
C LEU A 89 -6.41 12.14 3.68
N ALA A 90 -5.91 10.94 4.03
CA ALA A 90 -4.50 10.69 4.26
C ALA A 90 -4.20 9.21 4.02
N PHE A 91 -2.98 8.90 3.59
CA PHE A 91 -2.50 7.54 3.38
C PHE A 91 -1.38 7.20 4.36
N VAL A 92 -1.50 6.13 5.15
CA VAL A 92 -0.42 5.66 6.03
C VAL A 92 0.38 4.62 5.27
N THR A 93 1.69 4.82 5.14
CA THR A 93 2.55 3.95 4.33
C THR A 93 3.93 3.79 4.95
N HIS A 94 4.54 2.63 4.74
CA HIS A 94 5.94 2.39 5.09
C HIS A 94 6.94 3.07 4.14
N GLY A 95 6.48 3.69 3.06
CA GLY A 95 7.37 4.39 2.11
C GLY A 95 7.92 3.53 0.98
N GLY A 96 7.35 2.35 0.74
CA GLY A 96 7.65 1.57 -0.47
C GLY A 96 7.30 2.36 -1.74
N ALA A 97 8.14 2.24 -2.77
CA ALA A 97 8.03 3.04 -4.00
C ALA A 97 6.65 2.95 -4.66
N ASN A 98 6.06 1.76 -4.75
CA ASN A 98 4.74 1.55 -5.35
C ASN A 98 3.63 2.25 -4.54
N SER A 99 3.66 2.15 -3.22
CA SER A 99 2.66 2.78 -2.35
C SER A 99 2.75 4.30 -2.41
N VAL A 100 3.97 4.84 -2.44
CA VAL A 100 4.18 6.29 -2.59
C VAL A 100 3.74 6.77 -3.97
N HIS A 101 4.02 6.00 -5.01
CA HIS A 101 3.56 6.27 -6.37
C HIS A 101 2.03 6.30 -6.46
N GLU A 102 1.34 5.34 -5.85
CA GLU A 102 -0.13 5.31 -5.79
C GLU A 102 -0.71 6.52 -5.03
N GLY A 103 -0.08 6.90 -3.92
CA GLY A 103 -0.47 8.10 -3.17
C GLY A 103 -0.32 9.39 -4.00
N ILE A 104 0.81 9.54 -4.70
CA ILE A 104 1.05 10.68 -5.61
C ILE A 104 0.07 10.66 -6.77
N TYR A 105 -0.13 9.50 -7.42
CA TYR A 105 -1.03 9.35 -8.55
C TYR A 105 -2.45 9.85 -8.22
N ASN A 106 -2.93 9.57 -7.02
CA ASN A 106 -4.25 10.00 -6.55
C ASN A 106 -4.27 11.35 -5.82
N GLY A 107 -3.12 12.03 -5.66
CA GLY A 107 -3.03 13.31 -4.95
C GLY A 107 -3.40 13.22 -3.47
N ILE A 108 -2.97 12.14 -2.81
CA ILE A 108 -3.28 11.85 -1.42
C ILE A 108 -2.03 12.11 -0.57
N PRO A 109 -2.11 13.01 0.43
CA PRO A 109 -0.99 13.23 1.33
C PRO A 109 -0.81 12.04 2.29
N MET A 110 0.38 11.86 2.84
CA MET A 110 0.72 10.61 3.53
C MET A 110 1.42 10.77 4.88
N VAL A 111 1.22 9.80 5.76
CA VAL A 111 2.05 9.58 6.94
C VAL A 111 3.00 8.43 6.63
N GLY A 112 4.29 8.74 6.54
CA GLY A 112 5.36 7.81 6.20
C GLY A 112 6.02 7.21 7.44
N ILE A 113 6.02 5.89 7.56
CA ILE A 113 6.62 5.12 8.65
C ILE A 113 7.69 4.17 8.08
N PRO A 114 8.88 4.69 7.70
CA PRO A 114 9.91 3.86 7.08
C PRO A 114 10.39 2.76 8.02
N LEU A 115 10.55 1.56 7.47
CA LEU A 115 10.98 0.38 8.23
C LEU A 115 12.46 0.06 7.96
N PHE A 116 12.88 0.06 6.69
CA PHE A 116 14.25 -0.27 6.29
C PHE A 116 14.57 0.23 4.88
N GLY A 117 15.86 0.24 4.54
CA GLY A 117 16.33 0.50 3.18
C GLY A 117 15.94 1.88 2.62
N GLU A 118 15.63 1.90 1.34
CA GLU A 118 15.34 3.07 0.51
C GLU A 118 14.09 3.85 0.96
N GLN A 119 13.22 3.23 1.76
CA GLN A 119 12.00 3.86 2.28
C GLN A 119 12.29 5.15 3.05
N HIS A 120 13.41 5.20 3.77
CA HIS A 120 13.82 6.38 4.53
C HIS A 120 14.05 7.58 3.62
N GLU A 121 14.71 7.37 2.49
CA GLU A 121 15.01 8.40 1.50
C GLU A 121 13.73 8.83 0.76
N ILE A 122 12.88 7.88 0.38
CA ILE A 122 11.61 8.15 -0.29
C ILE A 122 10.70 9.00 0.61
N ILE A 123 10.52 8.63 1.88
CA ILE A 123 9.70 9.41 2.81
C ILE A 123 10.34 10.77 3.13
N ALA A 124 11.66 10.86 3.24
CA ALA A 124 12.35 12.13 3.40
C ALA A 124 12.11 13.06 2.20
N TYR A 125 12.14 12.52 0.98
CA TYR A 125 11.81 13.24 -0.24
C TYR A 125 10.36 13.73 -0.23
N MET A 126 9.40 12.86 0.12
CA MET A 126 7.99 13.25 0.19
C MET A 126 7.72 14.30 1.28
N LYS A 127 8.43 14.22 2.40
CA LYS A 127 8.41 15.25 3.45
C LYS A 127 8.96 16.57 2.93
N ALA A 128 10.08 16.55 2.21
CA ALA A 128 10.68 17.76 1.62
C ALA A 128 9.78 18.42 0.56
N LYS A 129 8.96 17.62 -0.15
CA LYS A 129 7.93 18.10 -1.07
C LYS A 129 6.64 18.56 -0.38
N GLY A 130 6.57 18.47 0.95
CA GLY A 130 5.38 18.87 1.70
C GLY A 130 4.18 17.95 1.48
N ALA A 131 4.36 16.74 0.96
CA ALA A 131 3.29 15.78 0.71
C ALA A 131 3.23 14.66 1.76
N ALA A 132 4.16 14.65 2.72
CA ALA A 132 4.18 13.67 3.79
C ALA A 132 4.63 14.21 5.15
N VAL A 133 4.13 13.58 6.23
CA VAL A 133 4.72 13.64 7.57
C VAL A 133 5.46 12.33 7.83
N LYS A 134 6.71 12.41 8.26
CA LYS A 134 7.52 11.24 8.63
C LYS A 134 7.36 10.95 10.12
N VAL A 135 7.09 9.69 10.47
CA VAL A 135 7.11 9.17 11.84
C VAL A 135 8.10 8.01 11.90
N GLU A 136 8.96 7.99 12.91
CA GLU A 136 9.95 6.91 13.04
C GLU A 136 9.31 5.67 13.65
N PHE A 137 9.51 4.51 13.01
CA PHE A 137 8.96 3.24 13.50
C PHE A 137 9.45 2.89 14.90
N VAL A 138 10.71 3.20 15.22
CA VAL A 138 11.35 2.86 16.49
C VAL A 138 10.74 3.60 17.69
N THR A 139 10.28 4.84 17.49
CA THR A 139 9.69 5.65 18.56
C THR A 139 8.16 5.66 18.52
N LEU A 140 7.57 5.02 17.50
CA LEU A 140 6.15 5.11 17.17
C LEU A 140 5.25 4.85 18.38
N SER A 141 4.45 5.86 18.70
CA SER A 141 3.36 5.79 19.68
C SER A 141 2.01 6.12 19.04
N SER A 142 0.91 5.69 19.67
CA SER A 142 -0.44 6.03 19.21
C SER A 142 -0.66 7.55 19.12
N THR A 143 -0.09 8.30 20.06
CA THR A 143 -0.18 9.77 20.08
C THR A 143 0.60 10.42 18.94
N GLU A 144 1.79 9.93 18.62
CA GLU A 144 2.56 10.45 17.49
C GLU A 144 1.86 10.17 16.16
N LEU A 145 1.30 8.97 16.00
CA LEU A 145 0.56 8.61 14.79
C LEU A 145 -0.70 9.48 14.63
N LEU A 146 -1.46 9.68 15.70
CA LEU A 146 -2.63 10.55 15.70
C LEU A 146 -2.26 12.00 15.36
N ASN A 147 -1.23 12.55 16.00
CA ASN A 147 -0.76 13.91 15.72
C ASN A 147 -0.30 14.06 14.26
N ALA A 148 0.39 13.05 13.72
CA ALA A 148 0.82 13.05 12.32
C ALA A 148 -0.38 13.02 11.36
N LEU A 149 -1.39 12.21 11.65
CA LEU A 149 -2.64 12.17 10.90
C LEU A 149 -3.38 13.50 10.98
N GLU A 150 -3.61 14.04 12.18
CA GLU A 150 -4.25 15.35 12.36
C GLU A 150 -3.52 16.46 11.60
N THR A 151 -2.18 16.43 11.60
CA THR A 151 -1.37 17.39 10.85
C THR A 151 -1.63 17.30 9.35
N VAL A 152 -1.63 16.09 8.79
CA VAL A 152 -1.86 15.87 7.36
C VAL A 152 -3.30 16.18 6.96
N LEU A 153 -4.26 15.86 7.82
CA LEU A 153 -5.70 16.01 7.57
C LEU A 153 -6.18 17.46 7.70
N ASN A 154 -5.67 18.20 8.68
CA ASN A 154 -6.17 19.54 9.01
C ASN A 154 -5.38 20.68 8.34
N ASN A 155 -4.23 20.39 7.74
CA ASN A 155 -3.41 21.38 7.06
C ASN A 155 -3.47 21.16 5.54
N LEU A 156 -4.18 22.07 4.85
CA LEU A 156 -4.36 22.05 3.40
C LEU A 156 -3.04 22.05 2.63
N PHE A 157 -1.95 22.58 3.20
CA PHE A 157 -0.61 22.54 2.60
C PHE A 157 -0.22 21.14 2.12
N TYR A 158 -0.52 20.09 2.90
CA TYR A 158 -0.15 18.72 2.52
C TYR A 158 -0.99 18.23 1.34
N LYS A 159 -2.30 18.48 1.37
CA LYS A 159 -3.22 18.09 0.32
C LYS A 159 -2.94 18.83 -0.98
N GLU A 160 -2.70 20.13 -0.92
CA GLU A 160 -2.35 20.97 -2.08
C GLU A 160 -1.05 20.51 -2.73
N ASN A 161 0.00 20.25 -1.96
CA ASN A 161 1.26 19.74 -2.48
C ASN A 161 1.12 18.32 -3.06
N ALA A 162 0.35 17.44 -2.42
CA ALA A 162 0.09 16.11 -2.96
C ALA A 162 -0.68 16.16 -4.29
N MET A 163 -1.70 17.03 -4.39
CA MET A 163 -2.43 17.26 -5.65
C MET A 163 -1.53 17.88 -6.72
N TRP A 164 -0.66 18.82 -6.36
CA TRP A 164 0.31 19.38 -7.28
C TRP A 164 1.27 18.32 -7.84
N LEU A 165 1.83 17.48 -6.97
CA LEU A 165 2.66 16.35 -7.41
C LEU A 165 1.87 15.37 -8.29
N SER A 166 0.59 15.13 -7.99
CA SER A 166 -0.31 14.33 -8.84
C SER A 166 -0.43 14.94 -10.23
N THR A 167 -0.66 16.26 -10.35
CA THR A 167 -0.76 16.92 -11.65
C THR A 167 0.50 16.78 -12.48
N ILE A 168 1.69 16.94 -11.86
CA ILE A 168 2.98 16.71 -12.54
C ILE A 168 3.10 15.24 -12.96
N HIS A 169 2.65 14.32 -12.10
CA HIS A 169 2.77 12.89 -12.35
C HIS A 169 1.91 12.41 -13.53
N HIS A 170 0.70 12.97 -13.66
CA HIS A 170 -0.20 12.71 -14.78
C HIS A 170 0.22 13.43 -16.07
N ASP A 171 1.01 14.49 -15.97
CA ASP A 171 1.55 15.23 -17.12
C ASP A 171 2.68 14.46 -17.80
N GLN A 172 2.31 13.37 -18.46
CA GLN A 172 3.22 12.52 -19.23
C GLN A 172 3.04 12.73 -20.73
N PRO A 173 4.14 12.69 -21.51
CA PRO A 173 4.11 12.97 -22.95
C PRO A 173 3.28 11.94 -23.74
N MET A 174 3.04 10.75 -23.18
CA MET A 174 2.18 9.73 -23.76
C MET A 174 1.22 9.19 -22.72
N LYS A 175 -0.01 8.88 -23.17
CA LYS A 175 -0.98 8.18 -22.33
C LYS A 175 -0.52 6.74 -22.09
N PRO A 176 -0.87 6.12 -20.95
CA PRO A 176 -0.47 4.74 -20.63
C PRO A 176 -0.86 3.71 -21.71
N LEU A 177 -2.00 3.90 -22.39
CA LEU A 177 -2.44 3.02 -23.47
C LEU A 177 -1.50 3.13 -24.70
N ASP A 178 -1.19 4.34 -25.14
CA ASP A 178 -0.32 4.58 -26.29
C ASP A 178 1.10 4.08 -26.00
N GLN A 179 1.58 4.28 -24.78
CA GLN A 179 2.87 3.73 -24.34
C GLN A 179 2.88 2.19 -24.36
N THR A 180 1.77 1.55 -23.96
CA THR A 180 1.64 0.09 -24.03
C THR A 180 1.66 -0.40 -25.46
N VAL A 181 0.91 0.25 -26.36
CA VAL A 181 0.91 -0.05 -27.81
C VAL A 181 2.33 0.08 -28.37
N PHE A 182 3.01 1.19 -28.08
CA PHE A 182 4.40 1.42 -28.49
C PHE A 182 5.32 0.26 -28.07
N TRP A 183 5.27 -0.17 -26.80
CA TRP A 183 6.14 -1.25 -26.33
C TRP A 183 5.79 -2.60 -26.96
N ILE A 184 4.51 -2.88 -27.22
CA ILE A 184 4.10 -4.10 -27.94
C ILE A 184 4.67 -4.09 -29.36
N GLU A 185 4.50 -2.99 -30.09
CA GLU A 185 5.03 -2.82 -31.45
C GLU A 185 6.56 -2.90 -31.46
N PHE A 186 7.23 -2.27 -30.49
CA PHE A 186 8.69 -2.33 -30.34
C PHE A 186 9.17 -3.78 -30.19
N VAL A 187 8.52 -4.56 -29.34
CA VAL A 187 8.87 -5.98 -29.14
C VAL A 187 8.62 -6.79 -30.42
N MET A 188 7.52 -6.53 -31.13
CA MET A 188 7.21 -7.19 -32.41
C MET A 188 8.25 -6.85 -33.49
N HIS A 189 8.57 -5.57 -33.69
CA HIS A 189 9.57 -5.11 -34.66
C HIS A 189 10.96 -5.70 -34.38
N HIS A 190 11.32 -5.87 -33.11
CA HIS A 190 12.61 -6.43 -32.71
C HIS A 190 12.58 -7.94 -32.43
N LYS A 191 11.62 -8.67 -33.02
CA LYS A 191 11.52 -10.13 -32.97
C LYS A 191 11.60 -10.69 -31.54
N GLY A 192 10.87 -10.05 -30.62
CA GLY A 192 10.80 -10.43 -29.21
C GLY A 192 11.81 -9.75 -28.28
N ALA A 193 12.51 -8.71 -28.76
CA ALA A 193 13.42 -7.84 -28.00
C ALA A 193 14.35 -8.60 -27.03
N LYS A 194 15.06 -9.61 -27.55
CA LYS A 194 15.90 -10.51 -26.72
C LYS A 194 16.93 -9.78 -25.84
N HIS A 195 17.38 -8.60 -26.27
CA HIS A 195 18.34 -7.76 -25.55
C HIS A 195 17.77 -7.10 -24.29
N LEU A 196 16.44 -6.98 -24.16
CA LEU A 196 15.76 -6.46 -22.96
C LEU A 196 15.36 -7.56 -21.97
N ARG A 197 15.48 -8.84 -22.36
CA ARG A 197 15.11 -9.94 -21.46
C ARG A 197 16.18 -10.10 -20.38
N PRO A 198 15.79 -10.15 -19.10
CA PRO A 198 16.76 -10.42 -18.04
C PRO A 198 17.39 -11.80 -18.25
N LEU A 199 18.71 -11.88 -18.11
CA LEU A 199 19.50 -13.11 -18.25
C LEU A 199 19.01 -14.24 -17.32
N VAL A 200 18.31 -13.87 -16.24
CA VAL A 200 17.67 -14.78 -15.27
C VAL A 200 16.73 -15.79 -15.93
N GLN A 201 16.05 -15.43 -17.03
CA GLN A 201 15.14 -16.36 -17.72
C GLN A 201 15.83 -17.57 -18.36
N ASN A 202 17.15 -17.49 -18.58
CA ASN A 202 17.95 -18.56 -19.16
C ASN A 202 18.72 -19.38 -18.11
N LEU A 203 18.56 -19.07 -16.81
CA LEU A 203 19.25 -19.79 -15.74
C LEU A 203 18.57 -21.14 -15.46
N THR A 204 19.38 -22.15 -15.14
CA THR A 204 18.86 -23.41 -14.62
C THR A 204 18.31 -23.21 -13.20
N TRP A 205 17.42 -24.11 -12.76
CA TRP A 205 16.76 -23.98 -11.46
C TRP A 205 17.76 -23.88 -10.29
N TYR A 206 18.91 -24.54 -10.36
CA TYR A 206 19.92 -24.53 -9.31
C TYR A 206 20.80 -23.26 -9.33
N GLN A 207 21.05 -22.68 -10.51
CA GLN A 207 21.72 -21.38 -10.65
C GLN A 207 20.81 -20.24 -10.16
N TYR A 208 19.52 -20.32 -10.48
CA TYR A 208 18.53 -19.37 -9.99
C TYR A 208 18.49 -19.31 -8.46
N HIS A 209 18.58 -20.45 -7.78
CA HIS A 209 18.62 -20.54 -6.32
C HIS A 209 20.05 -20.46 -5.72
N SER A 210 21.07 -20.19 -6.54
CA SER A 210 22.48 -20.05 -6.11
C SER A 210 22.99 -21.22 -5.24
N LEU A 211 22.58 -22.46 -5.55
CA LEU A 211 22.91 -23.64 -4.75
C LEU A 211 24.41 -23.95 -4.72
N ASP A 212 25.13 -23.60 -5.78
CA ASP A 212 26.58 -23.66 -5.88
C ASP A 212 27.27 -22.74 -4.86
N MET A 213 26.76 -21.51 -4.69
CA MET A 213 27.24 -20.56 -3.69
C MET A 213 27.01 -21.08 -2.26
N PHE A 214 25.81 -21.61 -1.96
CA PHE A 214 25.52 -22.18 -0.64
C PHE A 214 26.38 -23.41 -0.33
N GLY A 215 26.58 -24.29 -1.32
CA GLY A 215 27.45 -25.46 -1.19
C GLY A 215 28.90 -25.06 -0.89
N PHE A 216 29.43 -24.05 -1.59
CA PHE A 216 30.77 -23.52 -1.33
C PHE A 216 30.91 -22.95 0.09
N LEU A 217 29.94 -22.16 0.55
CA LEU A 217 29.94 -21.59 1.90
C LEU A 217 29.89 -22.67 3.00
N LEU A 218 29.05 -23.70 2.82
CA LEU A 218 28.98 -24.85 3.73
C LEU A 218 30.30 -25.62 3.79
N ALA A 219 30.95 -25.84 2.64
CA ALA A 219 32.24 -26.51 2.59
C ALA A 219 33.34 -25.70 3.32
N CYS A 220 33.41 -24.39 3.10
CA CYS A 220 34.34 -23.51 3.82
C CYS A 220 34.08 -23.55 5.34
N GLY A 221 32.81 -23.46 5.76
CA GLY A 221 32.42 -23.56 7.16
C GLY A 221 32.87 -24.88 7.80
N ALA A 222 32.61 -26.00 7.13
CA ALA A 222 33.01 -27.33 7.59
C ALA A 222 34.54 -27.47 7.73
N ILE A 223 35.31 -26.94 6.77
CA ILE A 223 36.78 -26.94 6.82
C ILE A 223 37.28 -26.13 8.02
N ILE A 224 36.74 -24.92 8.23
CA ILE A 224 37.11 -24.06 9.36
C ILE A 224 36.81 -24.76 10.68
N THR A 225 35.61 -25.33 10.84
CA THR A 225 35.24 -26.08 12.05
C THR A 225 36.14 -27.29 12.27
N PHE A 226 36.46 -28.05 11.22
CA PHE A 226 37.36 -29.19 11.30
C PHE A 226 38.77 -28.78 11.76
N LEU A 227 39.33 -27.72 11.17
CA LEU A 227 40.65 -27.18 11.55
C LEU A 227 40.66 -26.63 12.97
N ALA A 228 39.58 -25.99 13.43
CA ALA A 228 39.43 -25.51 14.79
C ALA A 228 39.41 -26.67 15.80
N ILE A 229 38.64 -27.73 15.52
CA ILE A 229 38.59 -28.95 16.36
C ILE A 229 39.98 -29.61 16.41
N LYS A 230 40.65 -29.78 15.26
CA LYS A 230 41.99 -30.38 15.22
C LYS A 230 43.02 -29.54 15.98
N SER A 231 42.99 -28.22 15.82
CA SER A 231 43.86 -27.29 16.55
C SER A 231 43.61 -27.36 18.06
N PHE A 232 42.35 -27.37 18.49
CA PHE A 232 41.97 -27.50 19.90
C PHE A 232 42.42 -28.84 20.51
N LEU A 233 42.16 -29.96 19.81
CA LEU A 233 42.60 -31.29 20.23
C LEU A 233 44.14 -31.41 20.26
N PHE A 234 44.84 -30.78 19.33
CA PHE A 234 46.30 -30.75 19.31
C PHE A 234 46.87 -29.93 20.48
N CYS A 235 46.32 -28.73 20.73
CA CYS A 235 46.67 -27.91 21.88
C CYS A 235 46.43 -28.67 23.19
N SER A 236 45.25 -29.27 23.39
CA SER A 236 44.93 -30.01 24.62
C SER A 236 45.84 -31.21 24.84
N GLN A 237 46.17 -31.98 23.79
CA GLN A 237 47.14 -33.08 23.88
C GLN A 237 48.55 -32.60 24.24
N LYS A 238 48.98 -31.44 23.73
CA LYS A 238 50.29 -30.85 24.05
C LYS A 238 50.36 -30.37 25.51
N PHE A 239 49.30 -29.73 26.01
CA PHE A 239 49.19 -29.35 27.43
C PHE A 239 49.20 -30.56 28.37
N VAL A 240 48.47 -31.63 28.04
CA VAL A 240 48.48 -32.89 28.81
C VAL A 240 49.87 -33.53 28.82
N LYS A 241 50.61 -33.51 27.70
CA LYS A 241 51.98 -34.03 27.63
C LYS A 241 52.99 -33.18 28.41
N MET A 242 52.82 -31.85 28.48
CA MET A 242 53.68 -30.97 29.28
C MET A 242 53.47 -31.17 30.78
N GLY A 243 52.21 -31.36 31.25
CA GLY A 243 51.92 -31.66 32.65
C GLY A 243 52.46 -33.00 33.14
N LYS A 244 52.66 -33.98 32.24
CA LYS A 244 53.30 -35.27 32.57
C LYS A 244 54.84 -35.22 32.61
N LYS A 245 55.48 -34.21 32.03
CA LYS A 245 56.95 -34.05 32.03
C LYS A 245 57.49 -33.25 33.23
N GLN A 246 56.61 -32.59 34.00
CA GLN A 246 56.96 -31.81 35.20
C GLN A 246 56.67 -32.55 36.52
N LYS A 247 56.44 -33.87 36.47
CA LYS A 247 56.30 -34.74 37.64
C LYS A 247 57.46 -35.71 37.74
#